data_AF-A0A7K5EQX7-F1
#
_entry.id   AF-A0A7K5EQX7-F1
#
_cell.length_a   1.000
_cell.length_b   1.000
_cell.length_c   1.000
_cell.angle_alpha   90.00
_cell.angle_beta   90.00
_cell.angle_gamma   90.00
#
_symmetry.space_group_name_H-M   'P 1'
#
loop_
_entity.id
_entity.type
_entity.pdbx_description
1 polymer ?
#
loop_
_entity_poly.entity_id
_entity_poly.type
_entity_poly.pdbx_seq_one_letter_code
_entity_poly.pdbx_strand_id
1 'polypeptide(L)'
;QIPVGTEIRGMNILGLVMFALVLGVALKKLGPEGEDLIRFFNSFNEATMVLVTWIMWYVPIGIMFLVGSKIVEMEDIVLLVTSLGKYIFASILGHVIHGGIILPLIYFAATRQNPYQHPGALCFIPPCSVSSSATLPSMIKCVEENNGVDKRIS
;
A
#
# COMPACT_ATOMS: atom_id res chain seq x y z
N GLN A 1 7.83 -36.80 20.18
CA GLN A 1 8.41 -36.36 18.89
C GLN A 1 9.26 -35.13 19.18
N ILE A 2 10.57 -35.18 18.95
CA ILE A 2 11.48 -34.05 19.20
C ILE A 2 11.45 -33.19 17.93
N PRO A 3 11.12 -31.89 17.98
CA PRO A 3 11.12 -31.05 16.79
C PRO A 3 12.57 -30.87 16.30
N VAL A 4 12.84 -31.34 15.09
CA VAL A 4 14.12 -31.14 14.41
C VAL A 4 13.96 -29.95 13.46
N GLY A 5 14.73 -28.88 13.69
CA GLY A 5 14.73 -27.71 12.82
C GLY A 5 15.23 -28.09 11.43
N THR A 6 14.39 -27.94 10.43
CA THR A 6 14.76 -28.13 9.01
C THR A 6 14.77 -26.76 8.36
N GLU A 7 15.92 -26.34 7.85
CA GLU A 7 16.03 -25.12 7.02
C GLU A 7 15.30 -25.38 5.70
N ILE A 8 14.12 -24.78 5.56
CA ILE A 8 13.33 -24.85 4.33
C ILE A 8 13.99 -23.91 3.31
N ARG A 9 14.31 -24.44 2.12
CA ARG A 9 14.87 -23.65 1.02
C ARG A 9 13.87 -22.55 0.60
N GLY A 10 14.15 -21.32 0.98
CA GLY A 10 13.36 -20.14 0.66
C GLY A 10 14.04 -18.87 1.17
N MET A 11 13.62 -17.71 0.66
CA MET A 11 14.13 -16.42 1.15
C MET A 11 13.32 -15.97 2.37
N ASN A 12 13.99 -15.72 3.50
CA ASN A 12 13.33 -15.23 4.70
C ASN A 12 13.08 -13.70 4.63
N ILE A 13 12.01 -13.32 3.93
CA ILE A 13 11.63 -11.91 3.73
C ILE A 13 11.27 -11.25 5.07
N LEU A 14 10.56 -11.96 5.94
CA LEU A 14 10.14 -11.41 7.24
C LEU A 14 11.34 -11.09 8.14
N GLY A 15 12.34 -11.98 8.17
CA GLY A 15 13.59 -11.75 8.89
C GLY A 15 14.37 -10.55 8.34
N LEU A 16 14.41 -10.40 7.01
CA LEU A 16 15.07 -9.26 6.37
C LEU A 16 14.36 -7.94 6.71
N VAL A 17 13.03 -7.90 6.67
CA VAL A 17 12.24 -6.70 7.04
C VAL A 17 12.48 -6.32 8.50
N MET A 18 12.44 -7.29 9.42
CA MET A 18 12.71 -7.06 10.84
C MET A 18 14.12 -6.51 11.06
N PHE A 19 15.12 -7.10 10.42
CA PHE A 19 16.49 -6.62 10.48
C PHE A 19 16.62 -5.18 9.95
N ALA A 20 16.03 -4.88 8.80
CA ALA A 20 16.08 -3.55 8.20
C ALA A 20 15.41 -2.48 9.07
N LEU A 21 14.28 -2.81 9.72
CA LEU A 21 13.62 -1.91 10.67
C LEU A 21 14.50 -1.60 11.88
N VAL A 22 15.09 -2.63 12.50
CA VAL A 22 15.97 -2.46 13.67
C VAL A 22 17.23 -1.68 13.29
N LEU A 23 17.83 -1.98 12.13
CA LEU A 23 18.98 -1.27 11.59
C LEU A 23 18.65 0.21 11.34
N GLY A 24 17.50 0.51 10.72
CA GLY A 24 17.06 1.88 10.48
C GLY A 24 16.89 2.69 11.78
N VAL A 25 16.33 2.08 12.82
CA VAL A 25 16.22 2.70 14.15
C VAL A 25 17.60 2.91 14.79
N ALA A 26 18.50 1.94 14.67
CA ALA A 26 19.86 2.06 15.20
C ALA A 26 20.63 3.20 14.53
N LEU A 27 20.62 3.29 13.19
CA LEU A 27 21.27 4.36 12.43
C LEU A 27 20.72 5.74 12.79
N LYS A 28 19.41 5.85 13.00
CA LYS A 28 18.80 7.11 13.47
C LYS A 28 19.30 7.52 14.85
N LYS A 29 19.58 6.55 15.74
CA LYS A 29 20.11 6.83 17.09
C LYS A 29 21.58 7.25 17.11
N LEU A 30 22.36 6.89 16.08
CA LEU A 30 23.76 7.35 15.95
C LEU A 30 23.87 8.84 15.64
N GLY A 31 22.76 9.50 15.27
CA GLY A 31 22.74 10.94 15.00
C GLY A 31 23.62 11.29 13.78
N PRO A 32 24.59 12.23 13.91
CA PRO A 32 25.39 12.68 12.77
C PRO A 32 26.22 11.57 12.13
N GLU A 33 26.69 10.59 12.92
CA GLU A 33 27.49 9.48 12.39
C GLU A 33 26.66 8.49 11.54
N GLY A 34 25.35 8.42 11.78
CA GLY A 34 24.45 7.56 11.01
C GLY A 34 23.98 8.19 9.69
N GLU A 35 24.20 9.50 9.51
CA GLU A 35 23.61 10.26 8.41
C GLU A 35 24.16 9.83 7.04
N ASP A 36 25.46 9.55 6.96
CA ASP A 36 26.10 9.08 5.72
C ASP A 36 25.51 7.75 5.24
N LEU A 37 25.25 6.83 6.18
CA LEU A 37 24.68 5.52 5.85
C LEU A 37 23.21 5.63 5.46
N ILE A 38 22.45 6.51 6.11
CA ILE A 38 21.06 6.81 5.73
C ILE A 38 21.03 7.41 4.31
N ARG A 39 21.93 8.35 4.00
CA ARG A 39 22.05 8.93 2.66
C ARG A 39 22.41 7.87 1.62
N PHE A 40 23.34 6.97 1.93
CA PHE A 40 23.67 5.83 1.06
C PHE A 40 22.44 4.96 0.77
N PHE A 41 21.70 4.53 1.79
CA PHE A 41 20.50 3.69 1.60
C PHE A 41 19.40 4.42 0.83
N ASN A 42 19.24 5.73 1.02
CA ASN A 42 18.29 6.53 0.24
C ASN A 42 18.69 6.57 -1.25
N SER A 43 19.96 6.85 -1.55
CA SER A 43 20.44 6.83 -2.94
C SER A 43 20.33 5.44 -3.57
N PHE A 44 20.58 4.38 -2.78
CA PHE A 44 20.41 3.00 -3.22
C PHE A 44 18.94 2.65 -3.52
N ASN A 45 18.00 3.12 -2.68
CA ASN A 45 16.57 2.97 -2.93
C ASN A 45 16.15 3.69 -4.21
N GLU A 46 16.63 4.92 -4.45
CA GLU A 46 16.33 5.67 -5.67
C GLU A 46 16.85 4.93 -6.93
N ALA A 47 18.08 4.42 -6.89
CA ALA A 47 18.62 3.59 -7.96
C ALA A 47 17.77 2.33 -8.19
N THR A 48 17.29 1.71 -7.12
CA THR A 48 16.39 0.55 -7.20
C THR A 48 15.05 0.91 -7.84
N MET A 49 14.48 2.08 -7.54
CA MET A 49 13.24 2.56 -8.17
C MET A 49 13.42 2.82 -9.67
N VAL A 50 14.58 3.30 -10.11
CA VAL A 50 14.91 3.41 -11.54
C VAL A 50 14.92 2.02 -12.20
N LEU A 51 15.54 1.02 -11.56
CA LEU A 51 15.53 -0.36 -12.06
C LEU A 51 14.11 -0.94 -12.13
N VAL A 52 13.28 -0.71 -11.10
CA VAL A 52 11.87 -1.12 -11.10
C VAL A 52 11.12 -0.47 -12.26
N THR A 53 11.38 0.80 -12.54
CA THR A 53 10.76 1.50 -13.68
C THR A 53 11.13 0.85 -15.01
N TRP A 54 12.41 0.48 -15.21
CA TRP A 54 12.82 -0.25 -16.41
C TRP A 54 12.13 -1.60 -16.52
N ILE A 55 12.04 -2.36 -15.42
CA ILE A 55 11.35 -3.66 -15.40
C ILE A 55 9.87 -3.47 -15.74
N MET A 56 9.21 -2.42 -15.23
CA MET A 56 7.81 -2.11 -15.53
C MET A 56 7.55 -1.86 -17.02
N TRP A 57 8.53 -1.36 -17.79
CA TRP A 57 8.41 -1.28 -19.25
C TRP A 57 8.38 -2.66 -19.93
N TYR A 58 9.03 -3.67 -19.36
CA TYR A 58 9.03 -5.06 -19.86
C TYR A 58 7.84 -5.89 -19.34
N VAL A 59 7.26 -5.51 -18.21
CA VAL A 59 6.08 -6.15 -17.61
C VAL A 59 4.92 -6.40 -18.58
N PRO A 60 4.47 -5.47 -19.45
CA PRO A 60 3.34 -5.74 -20.35
C PRO A 60 3.59 -6.96 -21.25
N ILE A 61 4.82 -7.12 -21.75
CA ILE A 61 5.21 -8.28 -22.57
C ILE A 61 5.14 -9.55 -21.72
N GLY A 62 5.71 -9.52 -20.51
CA GLY A 62 5.67 -10.66 -19.58
C GLY A 62 4.25 -11.09 -19.20
N ILE A 63 3.36 -10.13 -18.93
CA ILE A 63 1.95 -10.40 -18.60
C ILE A 63 1.22 -11.03 -19.80
N MET A 64 1.47 -10.59 -21.03
CA MET A 64 0.83 -11.21 -22.20
C MET A 64 1.14 -12.71 -22.32
N PHE A 65 2.41 -13.09 -22.13
CA PHE A 65 2.81 -14.50 -22.17
C PHE A 65 2.29 -15.29 -20.96
N LEU A 66 2.29 -14.68 -19.77
CA LEU A 66 1.78 -15.33 -18.56
C LEU A 66 0.27 -15.58 -18.64
N VAL A 67 -0.51 -14.59 -19.06
CA VAL A 67 -1.95 -14.74 -19.27
C VAL A 67 -2.23 -15.72 -20.41
N GLY A 68 -1.49 -15.63 -21.52
CA GLY A 68 -1.63 -16.57 -22.63
C GLY A 68 -1.39 -18.02 -22.22
N SER A 69 -0.30 -18.30 -21.48
CA SER A 69 -0.02 -19.65 -20.99
C SER A 69 -1.09 -20.15 -20.00
N LYS A 70 -1.61 -19.27 -19.14
CA LYS A 70 -2.70 -19.64 -18.21
C LYS A 70 -4.03 -19.91 -18.90
N ILE A 71 -4.32 -19.24 -20.01
CA ILE A 71 -5.53 -19.53 -20.81
C ILE A 71 -5.39 -20.89 -21.51
N VAL A 72 -4.21 -21.23 -22.04
CA VAL A 72 -3.95 -22.52 -22.71
C VAL A 72 -3.98 -23.69 -21.72
N GLU A 73 -3.51 -23.49 -20.49
CA GLU A 73 -3.50 -24.52 -19.44
C GLU A 73 -4.91 -24.82 -18.87
N MET A 74 -5.88 -23.93 -19.07
CA MET A 74 -7.22 -24.03 -18.48
C MET A 74 -8.23 -24.54 -19.51
N GLU A 75 -8.88 -25.68 -19.21
CA GLU A 75 -9.91 -26.27 -20.08
C GLU A 75 -11.22 -25.45 -20.08
N ASP A 76 -11.55 -24.79 -18.95
CA ASP A 76 -12.80 -24.03 -18.76
C ASP A 76 -12.56 -22.54 -18.46
N ILE A 77 -12.53 -21.72 -19.51
CA ILE A 77 -12.35 -20.26 -19.42
C ILE A 77 -13.48 -19.60 -18.61
N VAL A 78 -14.70 -20.15 -18.66
CA VAL A 78 -15.88 -19.64 -17.94
C VAL A 78 -15.70 -19.73 -16.42
N LEU A 79 -15.10 -20.82 -15.93
CA LEU A 79 -14.82 -20.99 -14.49
C LEU A 79 -13.75 -20.00 -14.03
N LEU A 80 -12.71 -19.77 -14.83
CA LEU A 80 -11.65 -18.81 -14.53
C LEU A 80 -12.20 -17.39 -14.43
N VAL A 81 -12.97 -16.94 -15.44
CA VAL A 81 -13.60 -15.60 -15.43
C VAL A 81 -14.57 -15.44 -14.25
N THR A 82 -15.34 -16.48 -13.92
CA THR A 82 -16.25 -16.46 -12.78
C THR A 82 -15.50 -16.34 -11.45
N SER A 83 -14.41 -17.07 -11.26
CA SER A 83 -13.57 -16.98 -10.07
C SER A 83 -12.89 -15.62 -9.94
N LEU A 84 -12.36 -15.06 -11.03
CA LEU A 84 -11.82 -13.70 -11.04
C LEU A 84 -12.90 -12.66 -10.73
N GLY A 85 -14.09 -12.81 -11.30
CA GLY A 85 -15.23 -11.93 -11.04
C GLY A 85 -15.62 -11.93 -9.55
N LYS A 86 -15.68 -13.11 -8.92
CA LYS A 86 -15.93 -13.23 -7.47
C LYS A 86 -14.83 -12.57 -6.65
N TYR A 87 -13.56 -12.73 -7.04
CA TYR A 87 -12.43 -12.07 -6.37
C TYR A 87 -12.53 -10.53 -6.47
N ILE A 88 -12.78 -9.99 -7.67
CA ILE A 88 -12.93 -8.54 -7.88
C ILE A 88 -14.11 -8.01 -7.06
N PHE A 89 -15.24 -8.70 -7.10
CA PHE A 89 -16.42 -8.32 -6.32
C PHE A 89 -16.13 -8.31 -4.81
N ALA A 90 -15.50 -9.36 -4.29
CA ALA A 90 -15.12 -9.43 -2.88
C ALA A 90 -14.13 -8.32 -2.50
N SER A 91 -13.17 -8.01 -3.37
CA SER A 91 -12.21 -6.92 -3.15
C SER A 91 -12.89 -5.55 -3.10
N ILE A 92 -13.79 -5.25 -4.04
CA ILE A 92 -14.54 -3.99 -4.07
C ILE A 92 -15.43 -3.90 -2.82
N LEU A 93 -16.14 -4.98 -2.49
CA LEU A 93 -16.98 -5.04 -1.30
C LEU A 93 -16.17 -4.79 -0.03
N GLY A 94 -14.99 -5.40 0.10
CA GLY A 94 -14.06 -5.17 1.20
C GLY A 94 -13.63 -3.71 1.30
N HIS A 95 -13.30 -3.07 0.18
CA HIS A 95 -12.90 -1.67 0.16
C HIS A 95 -14.05 -0.72 0.53
N VAL A 96 -15.27 -1.00 0.05
CA VAL A 96 -16.49 -0.25 0.38
C VAL A 96 -16.85 -0.40 1.86
N ILE A 97 -16.79 -1.61 2.41
CA ILE A 97 -17.08 -1.83 3.84
C ILE A 97 -16.02 -1.15 4.70
N HIS A 98 -14.74 -1.30 4.35
CA HIS A 98 -13.65 -0.73 5.13
C HIS A 98 -13.66 0.80 5.08
N GLY A 99 -13.66 1.38 3.88
CA GLY A 99 -13.68 2.84 3.69
C GLY A 99 -15.00 3.49 4.09
N GLY A 100 -16.12 2.82 3.86
CA GLY A 100 -17.46 3.37 4.08
C GLY A 100 -18.04 3.12 5.47
N ILE A 101 -17.64 2.08 6.18
CA ILE A 101 -18.22 1.70 7.49
C ILE A 101 -17.15 1.68 8.58
N ILE A 102 -16.04 0.96 8.38
CA ILE A 102 -15.03 0.76 9.44
C ILE A 102 -14.32 2.07 9.79
N LEU A 103 -13.83 2.82 8.80
CA LEU A 103 -13.17 4.11 9.05
C LEU A 103 -14.10 5.13 9.73
N PRO A 104 -15.33 5.37 9.24
CA PRO A 104 -16.28 6.27 9.89
C PRO A 104 -16.68 5.83 11.30
N LEU A 105 -16.77 4.52 11.55
CA LEU A 105 -17.08 3.98 12.88
C LEU A 105 -15.94 4.22 13.87
N ILE A 106 -14.68 4.00 13.44
CA ILE A 106 -13.51 4.33 14.26
C ILE A 106 -13.46 5.83 14.57
N TYR A 107 -13.73 6.68 13.56
CA TYR A 107 -13.81 8.12 13.76
C TYR A 107 -14.90 8.48 14.78
N PHE A 108 -16.12 7.98 14.60
CA PHE A 108 -17.23 8.22 15.52
C PHE A 108 -16.94 7.73 16.94
N ALA A 109 -16.26 6.58 17.10
CA ALA A 109 -15.87 6.08 18.41
C ALA A 109 -14.84 6.99 19.11
N ALA A 110 -13.91 7.59 18.36
CA ALA A 110 -12.85 8.44 18.90
C ALA A 110 -13.31 9.88 19.18
N THR A 111 -14.02 10.52 18.24
CA THR A 111 -14.41 11.94 18.33
C THR A 111 -15.86 12.16 18.77
N ARG A 112 -16.70 11.12 18.79
CA ARG A 112 -18.16 11.19 19.07
C ARG A 112 -18.93 12.21 18.22
N GLN A 113 -18.37 12.62 17.09
CA GLN A 113 -18.99 13.53 16.14
C GLN A 113 -19.39 12.77 14.88
N ASN A 114 -20.47 13.22 14.23
CA ASN A 114 -21.03 12.51 13.08
C ASN A 114 -20.15 12.67 11.83
N PRO A 115 -19.43 11.62 11.37
CA PRO A 115 -18.51 11.71 10.24
C PRO A 115 -19.17 12.16 8.92
N TYR A 116 -20.48 11.92 8.76
CA TYR A 116 -21.20 12.21 7.51
C TYR A 116 -21.82 13.62 7.46
N GLN A 117 -21.90 14.33 8.59
CA GLN A 117 -22.44 15.71 8.65
C GLN A 117 -21.33 16.77 8.66
N HIS A 118 -20.07 16.37 8.71
CA HIS A 118 -18.95 17.29 8.55
C HIS A 118 -18.77 17.67 7.06
N PRO A 119 -18.58 18.96 6.74
CA PRO A 119 -18.30 19.41 5.37
C PRO A 119 -17.04 18.77 4.74
N GLY A 120 -16.14 18.17 5.53
CA GLY A 120 -15.04 17.36 5.03
C GLY A 120 -15.39 15.94 4.56
N ALA A 121 -16.67 15.52 4.61
CA ALA A 121 -17.10 14.29 3.94
C ALA A 121 -16.79 14.33 2.42
N LEU A 122 -16.75 15.52 1.83
CA LEU A 122 -16.38 15.74 0.43
C LEU A 122 -14.87 15.54 0.17
N CYS A 123 -14.03 15.60 1.20
CA CYS A 123 -12.58 15.31 1.11
C CYS A 123 -12.30 13.82 0.81
N PHE A 124 -13.24 12.94 1.15
CA PHE A 124 -13.16 11.51 0.84
C PHE A 124 -13.52 11.18 -0.61
N ILE A 125 -13.95 12.17 -1.41
CA ILE A 125 -14.20 12.00 -2.84
C ILE A 125 -12.95 12.54 -3.56
N PRO A 126 -11.92 11.69 -3.79
CA PRO A 126 -10.73 12.14 -4.48
C PRO A 126 -11.12 12.60 -5.90
N PRO A 127 -10.63 13.77 -6.36
CA PRO A 127 -10.89 14.24 -7.71
C PRO A 127 -10.17 13.33 -8.71
N CYS A 128 -10.88 12.36 -9.30
CA CYS A 128 -10.51 11.51 -10.45
C CYS A 128 -9.04 11.04 -10.56
N SER A 129 -8.31 11.01 -9.45
CA SER A 129 -6.88 10.73 -9.42
C SER A 129 -6.71 9.37 -8.77
N VAL A 130 -6.34 8.40 -9.59
CA VAL A 130 -6.09 7.01 -9.21
C VAL A 130 -4.85 6.83 -8.32
N SER A 131 -4.16 7.91 -7.96
CA SER A 131 -2.89 7.88 -7.25
C SER A 131 -3.01 8.60 -5.90
N SER A 132 -2.73 7.87 -4.82
CA SER A 132 -2.78 8.41 -3.45
C SER A 132 -1.78 9.55 -3.22
N SER A 133 -0.63 9.54 -3.88
CA SER A 133 0.36 10.62 -3.76
C SER A 133 -0.09 11.92 -4.44
N ALA A 134 -0.90 11.82 -5.49
CA ALA A 134 -1.46 12.98 -6.19
C ALA A 134 -2.65 13.61 -5.46
N THR A 135 -3.38 12.82 -4.66
CA THR A 135 -4.56 13.31 -3.92
C THR A 135 -4.21 13.93 -2.57
N LEU A 136 -3.10 13.54 -1.93
CA LEU A 136 -2.64 14.08 -0.64
C LEU A 136 -2.62 15.62 -0.55
N PRO A 137 -2.00 16.38 -1.48
CA PRO A 137 -1.96 17.85 -1.35
C PRO A 137 -3.34 18.49 -1.47
N SER A 138 -4.24 17.91 -2.27
CA SER A 138 -5.63 18.36 -2.37
C SER A 138 -6.43 18.00 -1.11
N MET A 139 -6.11 16.87 -0.49
CA MET A 139 -6.74 16.39 0.73
C MET A 139 -6.41 17.30 1.92
N ILE A 140 -5.13 17.66 2.09
CA ILE A 140 -4.67 18.55 3.17
C ILE A 140 -5.38 19.90 3.10
N LYS A 141 -5.45 20.52 1.92
CA LYS A 141 -6.18 21.80 1.74
C LYS A 141 -7.65 21.68 2.12
N CYS A 142 -8.32 20.61 1.70
CA CYS A 142 -9.73 20.40 2.02
C CYS A 142 -9.96 20.19 3.53
N VAL A 143 -9.02 19.53 4.23
CA VAL A 143 -9.07 19.34 5.69
C VAL A 143 -8.81 20.66 6.45
N GLU A 144 -7.86 21.50 6.01
CA GLU A 144 -7.62 22.79 6.65
C GLU A 144 -8.80 23.77 6.45
N GLU A 145 -9.33 23.87 5.23
CA GLU A 145 -10.36 24.86 4.88
C GLU A 145 -11.78 24.44 5.30
N ASN A 146 -12.14 23.15 5.16
CA ASN A 146 -13.50 22.68 5.47
C ASN A 146 -13.63 22.05 6.86
N ASN A 147 -12.57 21.41 7.39
CA ASN A 147 -12.61 20.78 8.71
C ASN A 147 -11.97 21.62 9.82
N GLY A 148 -11.32 22.75 9.49
CA GLY A 148 -10.76 23.68 10.48
C GLY A 148 -9.67 23.06 11.36
N VAL A 149 -8.96 22.05 10.85
CA VAL A 149 -7.87 21.37 11.56
C VAL A 149 -6.65 22.30 11.63
N ASP A 150 -5.97 22.35 12.78
CA ASP A 150 -4.76 23.18 12.97
C ASP A 150 -3.66 22.75 12.00
N LYS A 151 -3.06 23.72 11.29
CA LYS A 151 -2.01 23.50 10.29
C LYS A 151 -0.75 22.80 10.84
N ARG A 152 -0.60 22.72 12.16
CA ARG A 152 0.50 22.01 12.82
C ARG A 152 0.31 20.49 12.85
N ILE A 153 -0.89 19.98 12.60
CA ILE A 153 -1.24 18.56 12.71
C ILE A 153 -1.83 17.94 11.43
N SER A 154 -2.10 18.75 10.39
CA SER A 154 -2.40 18.30 9.02
C SER A 154 -1.12 18.00 8.25
#